data_AF-A0A7S0EEX9-F1
#
_entry.id   AF-A0A7S0EEX9-F1
#
_cell.length_a   1.000
_cell.length_b   1.000
_cell.length_c   1.000
_cell.angle_alpha   90.00
_cell.angle_beta   90.00
_cell.angle_gamma   90.00
#
_symmetry.space_group_name_H-M   'P 1'
#
loop_
_entity.id
_entity.type
_entity.pdbx_description
1 polymer ?
#
loop_
_entity_poly.entity_id
_entity_poly.type
_entity_poly.pdbx_seq_one_letter_code
_entity_poly.pdbx_strand_id
1 'polypeptide(L)'
;DEQRQAELLAAAALSDSVVVSGEGHIKRLFALPQDDTAAERSLFLSGFRKGVPEAEVRAAIAAHASAEAFGPILSVRRLRDLRRDRSFSGLAFLEFEKEDGAAAAAAAFS
;
A
#
# COMPACT_ATOMS: atom_id res chain seq x y z
N ASP A 1 9.01 9.09 -26.56
CA ASP A 1 9.68 8.33 -25.48
C ASP A 1 10.67 9.15 -24.67
N GLU A 2 11.56 9.92 -25.29
CA GLU A 2 12.58 10.70 -24.56
C GLU A 2 12.00 11.72 -23.56
N GLN A 3 10.94 12.44 -23.93
CA GLN A 3 10.29 13.41 -23.03
C GLN A 3 9.70 12.74 -21.78
N ARG A 4 9.00 11.60 -21.96
CA ARG A 4 8.46 10.81 -20.86
C ARG A 4 9.58 10.32 -19.93
N GLN A 5 10.69 9.88 -20.50
CA GLN A 5 11.85 9.45 -19.72
C GLN A 5 12.44 10.61 -18.90
N ALA A 6 12.62 11.78 -19.51
CA ALA A 6 13.12 12.96 -18.82
C ALA A 6 12.22 13.38 -17.64
N GLU A 7 10.90 13.34 -17.82
CA GLU A 7 9.92 13.64 -16.76
C GLU A 7 9.99 12.64 -15.60
N LEU A 8 10.12 11.34 -15.90
CA LEU A 8 10.26 10.31 -14.87
C LEU A 8 11.57 10.47 -14.07
N LEU A 9 12.68 10.80 -14.74
CA LEU A 9 13.96 11.03 -14.07
C LEU A 9 13.94 12.30 -13.22
N ALA A 10 13.32 13.38 -13.72
CA ALA A 10 13.13 14.61 -12.94
C ALA A 10 12.28 14.37 -11.69
N ALA A 11 11.20 13.59 -11.81
CA ALA A 11 10.38 13.21 -10.65
C ALA A 11 11.16 12.33 -9.66
N ALA A 12 11.90 11.35 -10.15
CA ALA A 12 12.71 10.48 -9.31
C ALA A 12 13.81 11.24 -8.54
N ALA A 13 14.39 12.29 -9.14
CA ALA A 13 15.40 13.12 -8.50
C ALA A 13 14.87 13.94 -7.31
N LEU A 14 13.56 14.11 -7.18
CA LEU A 14 12.89 14.78 -6.05
C LEU A 14 12.49 13.80 -4.93
N SER A 15 12.66 12.49 -5.13
CA SER A 15 12.26 11.47 -4.17
C SER A 15 13.24 11.36 -3.00
N ASP A 16 12.70 11.10 -1.83
CA ASP A 16 13.45 10.71 -0.62
C ASP A 16 13.80 9.21 -0.57
N SER A 17 13.23 8.40 -1.47
CA SER A 17 13.26 6.94 -1.40
C SER A 17 14.02 6.30 -2.56
N VAL A 18 14.18 7.00 -3.67
CA VAL A 18 14.94 6.56 -4.84
C VAL A 18 15.92 7.62 -5.32
N VAL A 19 16.95 7.18 -6.04
CA VAL A 19 17.92 8.06 -6.70
C VAL A 19 18.12 7.65 -8.16
N VAL A 20 18.44 8.62 -9.00
CA VAL A 20 18.92 8.37 -10.36
C VAL A 20 20.40 7.99 -10.31
N SER A 21 20.77 6.92 -11.00
CA SER A 21 22.12 6.37 -11.05
C SER A 21 22.52 6.08 -12.50
N GLY A 22 23.78 6.39 -12.84
CA GLY A 22 24.31 6.19 -14.19
C GLY A 22 23.48 6.93 -15.27
N GLU A 23 23.38 6.31 -16.45
CA GLU A 23 22.67 6.83 -17.62
C GLU A 23 21.14 6.63 -17.54
N GLY A 24 20.51 7.05 -16.44
CA GLY A 24 19.05 7.07 -16.30
C GLY A 24 18.41 5.85 -15.64
N HIS A 25 19.15 5.11 -14.82
CA HIS A 25 18.57 4.04 -14.00
C HIS A 25 18.08 4.57 -12.65
N ILE A 26 16.91 4.14 -12.19
CA ILE A 26 16.39 4.48 -10.87
C ILE A 26 16.67 3.32 -9.91
N LYS A 27 17.27 3.60 -8.76
CA LYS A 27 17.49 2.62 -7.69
C LYS A 27 17.01 3.15 -6.34
N ARG A 28 16.79 2.25 -5.39
CA ARG A 28 16.47 2.64 -4.00
C ARG A 28 17.63 3.41 -3.39
N LEU A 29 17.30 4.47 -2.64
CA LEU A 29 18.27 5.18 -1.83
C LEU A 29 18.70 4.33 -0.63
N PHE A 30 17.71 3.70 0.03
CA PHE A 30 17.93 2.84 1.18
C PHE A 30 17.83 1.36 0.81
N ALA A 31 18.70 0.55 1.40
CA ALA A 31 18.66 -0.90 1.25
C ALA A 31 17.31 -1.46 1.74
N LEU A 32 16.96 -2.66 1.26
CA LEU A 32 15.89 -3.43 1.88
C LEU A 32 16.30 -3.80 3.31
N PRO A 33 15.37 -3.69 4.28
CA PRO A 33 15.58 -4.29 5.60
C PRO A 33 15.91 -5.78 5.47
N GLN A 34 16.75 -6.28 6.36
CA GLN A 34 17.04 -7.72 6.43
C GLN A 34 15.87 -8.51 7.00
N ASP A 35 15.15 -7.91 7.96
CA ASP A 35 14.03 -8.51 8.65
C ASP A 35 12.70 -7.95 8.13
N ASP A 36 11.69 -8.83 8.04
CA ASP A 36 10.33 -8.46 7.69
C ASP A 36 9.42 -8.48 8.93
N THR A 37 9.15 -7.29 9.47
CA THR A 37 8.23 -7.08 10.60
C THR A 37 6.83 -6.66 10.15
N ALA A 38 6.49 -6.80 8.86
CA ALA A 38 5.20 -6.33 8.33
C ALA A 38 3.99 -7.01 8.97
N ALA A 39 4.15 -8.25 9.45
CA ALA A 39 3.08 -9.01 10.09
C ALA A 39 2.47 -8.28 11.30
N GLU A 40 3.29 -7.61 12.12
CA GLU A 40 2.87 -6.91 13.34
C GLU A 40 2.00 -5.67 13.04
N ARG A 41 2.20 -5.06 11.87
CA ARG A 41 1.48 -3.89 11.38
C ARG A 41 0.50 -4.21 10.25
N SER A 42 0.14 -5.48 10.09
CA SER A 42 -0.79 -5.94 9.04
C SER A 42 -2.11 -6.40 9.62
N LEU A 43 -3.20 -6.02 8.96
CA LEU A 43 -4.56 -6.41 9.33
C LEU A 43 -5.27 -7.11 8.18
N PHE A 44 -5.96 -8.21 8.50
CA PHE A 44 -6.92 -8.82 7.58
C PHE A 44 -8.29 -8.19 7.76
N LEU A 45 -8.84 -7.63 6.67
CA LEU A 45 -10.19 -7.09 6.65
C LEU A 45 -11.06 -7.81 5.61
N SER A 46 -12.34 -7.93 5.96
CA SER A 46 -13.38 -8.55 5.13
C SER A 46 -14.58 -7.61 4.99
N GLY A 47 -15.52 -7.94 4.10
CA GLY A 47 -16.75 -7.17 3.91
C GLY A 47 -16.69 -6.10 2.82
N PHE A 48 -15.57 -5.96 2.11
CA PHE A 48 -15.53 -5.09 0.93
C PHE A 48 -16.40 -5.64 -0.19
N ARG A 49 -16.97 -4.74 -0.98
CA ARG A 49 -17.65 -5.13 -2.22
C ARG A 49 -16.66 -5.83 -3.15
N LYS A 50 -17.09 -6.96 -3.73
CA LYS A 50 -16.27 -7.72 -4.69
C LYS A 50 -15.98 -6.90 -5.95
N GLY A 51 -14.83 -7.15 -6.55
CA GLY A 51 -14.42 -6.53 -7.82
C GLY A 51 -13.95 -5.08 -7.75
N VAL A 52 -14.06 -4.39 -6.61
CA VAL A 52 -13.64 -2.97 -6.51
C VAL A 52 -12.12 -2.80 -6.64
N PRO A 53 -11.65 -1.68 -7.23
CA PRO A 53 -10.23 -1.33 -7.31
C PRO A 53 -9.62 -1.04 -5.94
N GLU A 54 -8.28 -1.07 -5.86
CA GLU A 54 -7.55 -0.76 -4.62
C GLU A 54 -7.86 0.65 -4.08
N ALA A 55 -8.04 1.62 -4.98
CA ALA A 55 -8.37 3.00 -4.61
C ALA A 55 -9.68 3.07 -3.81
N GLU A 56 -10.69 2.27 -4.14
CA GLU A 56 -11.95 2.21 -3.39
C GLU A 56 -11.77 1.55 -2.01
N VAL A 57 -10.91 0.54 -1.90
CA VAL A 57 -10.56 -0.06 -0.60
C VAL A 57 -9.90 0.98 0.29
N ARG A 58 -8.91 1.73 -0.23
CA ARG A 58 -8.24 2.82 0.51
C ARG A 58 -9.23 3.91 0.92
N ALA A 59 -10.13 4.32 0.01
CA ALA A 59 -11.15 5.31 0.29
C ALA A 59 -12.12 4.86 1.40
N ALA A 60 -12.52 3.58 1.42
CA ALA A 60 -13.38 3.04 2.46
C ALA A 60 -12.74 3.11 3.84
N ILE A 61 -11.43 2.83 3.95
CA ILE A 61 -10.70 2.95 5.22
C ILE A 61 -10.54 4.42 5.62
N ALA A 62 -10.19 5.29 4.68
CA ALA A 62 -10.02 6.73 4.91
C ALA A 62 -11.33 7.43 5.30
N ALA A 63 -12.49 6.88 4.92
CA ALA A 63 -13.81 7.40 5.27
C ALA A 63 -14.26 7.01 6.69
N HIS A 64 -13.52 6.16 7.40
CA HIS A 64 -13.85 5.80 8.78
C HIS A 64 -13.64 7.00 9.72
N ALA A 65 -14.51 7.16 10.73
CA ALA A 65 -14.43 8.30 11.65
C ALA A 65 -13.11 8.39 12.44
N SER A 66 -12.44 7.25 12.62
CA SER A 66 -11.14 7.13 13.30
C SER A 66 -9.95 7.03 12.34
N ALA A 67 -10.12 7.35 11.05
CA ALA A 67 -9.08 7.15 10.04
C ALA A 67 -7.73 7.83 10.36
N GLU A 68 -7.77 8.99 11.02
CA GLU A 68 -6.56 9.69 11.46
C GLU A 68 -5.71 8.85 12.43
N ALA A 69 -6.35 8.04 13.29
CA ALA A 69 -5.66 7.19 14.26
C ALA A 69 -4.96 5.98 13.61
N PHE A 70 -5.34 5.61 12.38
CA PHE A 70 -4.75 4.47 11.68
C PHE A 70 -3.38 4.81 11.09
N GLY A 71 -3.14 6.09 10.81
CA GLY A 71 -1.94 6.54 10.11
C GLY A 71 -1.86 6.06 8.65
N PRO A 72 -0.70 6.22 8.01
CA PRO A 72 -0.52 5.86 6.60
C PRO A 72 -0.67 4.35 6.34
N ILE A 73 -1.37 4.01 5.26
CA ILE A 73 -1.44 2.64 4.73
C ILE A 73 -0.35 2.46 3.68
N LEU A 74 0.66 1.65 3.99
CA LEU A 74 1.78 1.37 3.10
C LEU A 74 1.38 0.46 1.95
N SER A 75 0.58 -0.57 2.21
CA SER A 75 0.17 -1.53 1.18
C SER A 75 -1.25 -2.05 1.37
N VAL A 76 -1.92 -2.36 0.25
CA VAL A 76 -3.24 -3.01 0.24
C VAL A 76 -3.17 -4.24 -0.68
N ARG A 77 -3.19 -5.42 -0.08
CA ARG A 77 -3.18 -6.69 -0.82
C ARG A 77 -4.61 -7.23 -0.92
N ARG A 78 -5.26 -6.90 -2.04
CA ARG A 78 -6.56 -7.46 -2.45
C ARG A 78 -6.44 -8.96 -2.73
N LEU A 79 -7.13 -9.79 -1.95
CA LEU A 79 -7.21 -11.23 -2.21
C LEU A 79 -8.15 -11.49 -3.39
N ARG A 80 -7.78 -12.47 -4.22
CA ARG A 80 -8.48 -12.77 -5.46
C ARG A 80 -9.19 -14.11 -5.35
N ASP A 81 -10.35 -14.23 -5.98
CA ASP A 81 -11.01 -15.53 -6.15
C ASP A 81 -10.27 -16.34 -7.21
N LEU A 82 -9.31 -17.15 -6.76
CA LEU A 82 -8.49 -17.97 -7.66
C LEU A 82 -9.28 -19.11 -8.32
N ARG A 83 -10.49 -19.42 -7.87
CA ARG A 83 -11.29 -20.54 -8.38
C ARG A 83 -12.23 -20.13 -9.51
N ARG A 84 -12.53 -18.83 -9.65
CA ARG A 84 -13.55 -18.35 -10.60
C ARG A 84 -12.97 -17.44 -11.66
N ASP A 85 -12.62 -16.21 -11.28
CA ASP A 85 -12.36 -15.13 -12.23
C ASP A 85 -11.13 -14.30 -11.87
N ARG A 86 -10.44 -14.65 -10.78
CA ARG A 86 -9.32 -13.88 -10.20
C ARG A 86 -9.70 -12.43 -9.87
N SER A 87 -11.00 -12.13 -9.75
CA SER A 87 -11.49 -10.83 -9.29
C SER A 87 -11.25 -10.68 -7.79
N PHE A 88 -11.29 -9.44 -7.31
CA PHE A 88 -11.17 -9.15 -5.89
C PHE A 88 -12.31 -9.80 -5.10
N SER A 89 -11.98 -10.62 -4.11
CA SER A 89 -12.94 -11.45 -3.38
C SER A 89 -13.70 -10.72 -2.27
N GLY A 90 -13.37 -9.44 -2.01
CA GLY A 90 -13.88 -8.69 -0.87
C GLY A 90 -13.07 -8.84 0.42
N LEU A 91 -11.89 -9.47 0.34
CA LEU A 91 -10.98 -9.72 1.46
C LEU A 91 -9.62 -9.09 1.18
N ALA A 92 -9.05 -8.33 2.10
CA ALA A 92 -7.78 -7.65 1.91
C ALA A 92 -6.87 -7.77 3.13
N PHE A 93 -5.56 -7.81 2.89
CA PHE A 93 -4.57 -7.45 3.91
C PHE A 93 -4.17 -6.00 3.72
N LEU A 94 -4.12 -5.25 4.81
CA LEU A 94 -3.66 -3.86 4.83
C LEU A 94 -2.45 -3.76 5.74
N GLU A 95 -1.38 -3.15 5.24
CA GLU A 95 -0.19 -2.85 6.02
C GLU A 95 -0.21 -1.36 6.38
N PHE A 96 -0.13 -1.08 7.67
CA PHE A 96 -0.02 0.27 8.21
C PHE A 96 1.43 0.62 8.47
N GLU A 97 1.75 1.91 8.57
CA GLU A 97 3.10 2.36 8.92
C GLU A 97 3.54 1.90 10.31
N LYS A 98 2.59 1.83 11.26
CA LYS A 98 2.85 1.53 12.68
C LYS A 98 1.90 0.47 13.20
N GLU A 99 2.39 -0.32 14.15
CA GLU A 99 1.61 -1.33 14.88
C GLU A 99 0.38 -0.71 15.57
N ASP A 100 0.54 0.43 16.26
CA ASP A 100 -0.57 1.15 16.90
C ASP A 100 -1.69 1.51 15.92
N GLY A 101 -1.33 1.87 14.68
CA GLY A 101 -2.29 2.17 13.63
C GLY A 101 -3.07 0.93 13.18
N ALA A 102 -2.38 -0.20 13.06
CA ALA A 102 -3.00 -1.49 12.77
C ALA A 102 -3.94 -1.93 13.91
N ALA A 103 -3.54 -1.74 15.17
CA ALA A 103 -4.36 -2.04 16.34
C ALA A 103 -5.61 -1.14 16.43
N ALA A 104 -5.46 0.16 16.15
CA ALA A 104 -6.58 1.10 16.09
C ALA A 104 -7.57 0.73 14.97
N ALA A 105 -7.07 0.35 13.80
CA ALA A 105 -7.90 -0.16 12.71
C ALA A 105 -8.59 -1.48 13.08
N ALA A 106 -7.88 -2.40 13.74
CA ALA A 106 -8.45 -3.66 14.20
C ALA A 106 -9.65 -3.43 15.13
N ALA A 107 -9.53 -2.53 16.11
CA ALA A 107 -10.62 -2.19 17.03
C ALA A 107 -11.81 -1.47 16.35
N ALA A 108 -11.55 -0.74 15.27
CA ALA A 108 -12.59 -0.02 14.52
C ALA A 108 -13.42 -0.94 13.60
N PHE A 109 -12.81 -2.02 13.08
CA PHE A 109 -13.42 -2.92 12.09
C PHE A 109 -13.72 -4.33 12.63
N SER A 110 -13.52 -4.56 13.93
CA SER A 110 -13.96 -5.76 14.68
C SER A 110 -15.43 -5.67 15.08
#